data_AF-X0X3A1-F1
#
_entry.id   AF-X0X3A1-F1
#
_cell.length_a   1.000
_cell.length_b   1.000
_cell.length_c   1.000
_cell.angle_alpha   90.00
_cell.angle_beta   90.00
_cell.angle_gamma   90.00
#
_symmetry.space_group_name_H-M   'P 1'
#
loop_
_entity.id
_entity.type
_entity.pdbx_description
1 polymer ?
#
loop_
_entity_poly.entity_id
_entity_poly.type
_entity_poly.pdbx_seq_one_letter_code
_entity_poly.pdbx_strand_id
1 'polypeptide(L)' 'MKPWLSVVGIGEDGLEGLSAAARALLGSAEVLVGGERHLAMIPEDGRERLV' A
#
# COMPACT_ATOMS: atom_id res chain seq x y z
N MET A 1 22.35 -3.83 3.41
CA MET A 1 21.43 -2.88 2.73
C MET A 1 20.03 -3.19 3.20
N LYS A 2 19.20 -2.18 3.50
CA LYS A 2 17.79 -2.38 3.86
C LYS A 2 16.96 -2.42 2.56
N PRO A 3 15.99 -3.33 2.39
CA PRO A 3 15.14 -3.32 1.21
C PRO A 3 14.38 -1.99 1.13
N TRP A 4 14.44 -1.36 -0.05
CA TRP A 4 13.79 -0.06 -0.31
C TRP A 4 12.40 -0.20 -0.95
N LEU A 5 12.07 -1.41 -1.44
CA LEU A 5 10.82 -1.72 -2.10
C LEU A 5 10.14 -2.89 -1.39
N SER A 6 8.85 -2.72 -1.11
CA SER A 6 7.96 -3.79 -0.67
C SER A 6 6.80 -3.91 -1.65
N VAL A 7 6.43 -5.15 -2.01
CA VAL A 7 5.28 -5.42 -2.86
C VAL A 7 4.19 -6.03 -1.99
N VAL A 8 3.03 -5.37 -1.93
CA VAL A 8 1.86 -5.81 -1.15
C VAL A 8 0.72 -6.09 -2.12
N GLY A 9 0.20 -7.32 -2.11
CA GLY A 9 -1.02 -7.66 -2.83
C GLY A 9 -2.25 -7.21 -2.04
N ILE A 10 -3.19 -6.54 -2.70
CA ILE A 10 -4.48 -6.14 -2.10
C ILE A 10 -5.60 -6.86 -2.86
N GLY A 11 -6.32 -7.73 -2.14
CA GLY A 11 -7.46 -8.47 -2.66
C GLY A 11 -8.74 -7.64 -2.69
N GLU A 12 -9.87 -8.29 -2.96
CA GLU A 12 -11.19 -7.65 -2.98
C GLU A 12 -11.62 -7.11 -1.61
N ASP A 13 -11.17 -7.75 -0.52
CA ASP A 13 -11.40 -7.32 0.87
C ASP A 13 -10.62 -6.04 1.26
N GLY A 14 -9.87 -5.45 0.32
CA GLY A 14 -9.13 -4.21 0.54
C GLY A 14 -8.16 -4.29 1.72
N LEU A 15 -8.13 -3.23 2.54
CA LEU A 15 -7.26 -3.15 3.72
C LEU A 15 -7.63 -4.14 4.83
N GLU A 16 -8.89 -4.58 4.89
CA GLU A 16 -9.38 -5.51 5.91
C GLU A 16 -8.80 -6.92 5.71
N GLY A 17 -8.55 -7.31 4.45
CA GLY A 17 -7.88 -8.57 4.11
C GLY A 17 -6.36 -8.58 4.32
N LEU A 18 -5.74 -7.42 4.60
CA LEU A 18 -4.29 -7.34 4.77
C LEU A 18 -3.81 -7.91 6.12
N SER A 19 -2.69 -8.62 6.07
CA SER A 19 -1.96 -9.04 7.27
C SER A 19 -1.41 -7.83 8.04
N ALA A 20 -1.11 -8.02 9.33
CA ALA A 20 -0.49 -6.98 10.14
C ALA A 20 0.85 -6.49 9.55
N ALA A 21 1.65 -7.39 8.97
CA ALA A 21 2.90 -7.04 8.31
C ALA A 21 2.67 -6.18 7.06
N ALA A 22 1.69 -6.54 6.22
CA ALA A 22 1.33 -5.76 5.03
C ALA A 22 0.82 -4.36 5.39
N ARG A 23 -0.02 -4.24 6.44
CA ARG A 23 -0.49 -2.95 6.95
C ARG A 23 0.66 -2.10 7.50
N ALA A 24 1.62 -2.71 8.20
CA ALA A 24 2.80 -2.00 8.70
C ALA A 24 3.67 -1.46 7.56
N LEU A 25 3.92 -2.27 6.53
CA LEU A 25 4.65 -1.84 5.33
C LEU A 25 3.93 -0.68 4.65
N LEU A 26 2.63 -0.82 4.44
CA LEU A 26 1.79 0.22 3.86
C LEU A 26 1.82 1.51 4.71
N GLY A 27 1.76 1.41 6.04
CA GLY A 27 1.81 2.57 6.94
C GLY A 27 3.16 3.26 6.98
N SER A 28 4.25 2.52 6.75
CA SER A 28 5.63 3.06 6.71
C SER A 28 6.05 3.60 5.34
N ALA A 29 5.28 3.33 4.29
CA ALA A 29 5.62 3.74 2.94
C ALA A 29 5.49 5.26 2.76
N GLU A 30 6.52 5.89 2.19
CA GLU A 30 6.51 7.32 1.86
C GLU A 30 5.84 7.59 0.50
N VAL A 31 5.96 6.63 -0.42
CA VAL A 31 5.38 6.68 -1.78
C VAL A 31 4.58 5.39 -2.02
N LEU A 32 3.39 5.53 -2.59
CA LEU A 32 2.53 4.41 -2.99
C LEU A 32 2.52 4.28 -4.51
N VAL A 33 2.80 3.09 -5.03
CA VAL A 33 2.83 2.83 -6.47
C VAL A 33 1.88 1.69 -6.80
N GLY A 34 1.04 1.87 -7.81
CA GLY A 34 0.17 0.79 -8.30
C GLY A 34 -1.01 1.30 -9.12
N GLY A 35 -1.77 0.38 -9.72
CA GLY A 35 -2.94 0.74 -10.52
C GLY A 35 -4.04 1.43 -9.72
N GLU A 36 -4.81 2.28 -10.40
CA GLU A 36 -5.89 3.11 -9.83
C GLU A 36 -6.81 2.34 -8.89
N ARG A 37 -7.23 1.12 -9.29
CA ARG A 37 -8.12 0.27 -8.47
C ARG A 37 -7.56 -0.04 -7.09
N HIS A 38 -6.28 -0.38 -6.98
CA HIS A 38 -5.66 -0.72 -5.69
C HIS A 38 -5.37 0.53 -4.87
N LEU A 39 -4.95 1.61 -5.53
CA LEU A 39 -4.74 2.89 -4.86
C LEU A 39 -6.07 3.42 -4.31
N ALA A 40 -7.20 3.27 -5.00
CA ALA A 40 -8.50 3.69 -4.48
C ALA A 40 -8.94 2.95 -3.20
N MET A 41 -8.36 1.78 -2.90
CA MET A 41 -8.65 1.02 -1.67
C MET A 41 -7.90 1.52 -0.44
N ILE A 42 -6.88 2.36 -0.63
CA ILE A 42 -6.06 2.91 0.44
C ILE A 42 -6.50 4.37 0.68
N PRO A 43 -6.90 4.75 1.91
CA PRO A 43 -7.28 6.13 2.22
C PRO A 43 -6.26 7.16 1.75
N GLU A 44 -6.75 8.31 1.32
CA GLU A 44 -5.89 9.44 1.02
C GLU A 44 -5.39 10.06 2.33
N ASP A 45 -4.07 10.19 2.45
CA ASP A 45 -3.40 10.78 3.61
C ASP A 45 -2.28 11.75 3.20
N GLY A 46 -2.31 12.22 1.95
CA GLY A 46 -1.39 13.23 1.41
C GLY A 46 -0.04 12.68 0.93
N ARG A 47 0.21 11.38 1.05
CA ARG A 47 1.41 10.75 0.50
C ARG A 47 1.40 10.72 -1.02
N GLU A 48 2.60 10.74 -1.61
CA GLU A 48 2.77 10.65 -3.07
C GLU A 48 2.23 9.33 -3.60
N ARG A 49 1.46 9.40 -4.69
CA ARG A 49 0.87 8.24 -5.36
C ARG A 49 1.23 8.26 -6.84
N LEU A 50 1.82 7.17 -7.31
CA LEU A 50 2.19 6.96 -8.70
C LEU A 50 1.30 5.87 -9.30
N VAL A 51 0.58 6.22 -10.37
CA VAL A 51 -0.31 5.30 -11.12
C VAL A 51 0.46 4.61 -12.23
#